data_AF-A0ABC8UKV2-F1
#
_entry.id   AF-A0ABC8UKV2-F1
#
_cell.length_a   1.000
_cell.length_b   1.000
_cell.length_c   1.000
_cell.angle_alpha   90.00
_cell.angle_beta   90.00
_cell.angle_gamma   90.00
#
_symmetry.space_group_name_H-M   'P 1'
#
loop_
_entity.id
_entity.type
_entity.pdbx_description
1 polymer ?
#
loop_
_entity_poly.entity_id
_entity_poly.type
_entity_poly.pdbx_seq_one_letter_code
_entity_poly.pdbx_strand_id
1 'polypeptide(L)'
;MFIEAKVSLTRIEKFLEAPELRNRHIQEKCFGEELGKSIVLNSTSISWDSNKSKAALTNIDLVVKPGQKVAICGEVGSGKSTLLAAILGEVQVYGRIAYVPQLAWIQTGTIQDNILFGSTMDQHKYQEVLEKCSLVKDLEMLPFGDRTIIGEEVLISVVGRSSEFNLHACTCTISRCRCVSLG
;
A
#
# COMPACT_ATOMS: atom_id res chain seq x y z
N MET A 1 4.52 -24.54 33.96
CA MET A 1 4.93 -23.13 33.84
C MET A 1 6.33 -22.93 33.24
N PHE A 2 7.45 -23.37 33.85
CA PHE A 2 8.80 -23.11 33.26
C PHE A 2 9.04 -23.82 31.92
N ILE A 3 8.50 -25.03 31.75
CA ILE A 3 8.60 -25.81 30.51
C ILE A 3 7.81 -25.15 29.37
N GLU A 4 6.59 -24.66 29.64
CA GLU A 4 5.75 -23.97 28.65
C GLU A 4 6.33 -22.62 28.22
N ALA A 5 6.91 -21.88 29.16
CA ALA A 5 7.62 -20.64 28.88
C ALA A 5 8.84 -20.89 27.97
N LYS A 6 9.61 -21.95 28.24
CA LYS A 6 10.77 -22.34 27.40
C LYS A 6 10.35 -22.72 25.98
N VAL A 7 9.30 -23.54 25.83
CA VAL A 7 8.77 -23.93 24.50
C VAL A 7 8.28 -22.70 23.73
N SER A 8 7.62 -21.75 24.40
CA SER A 8 7.15 -20.51 23.78
C SER A 8 8.31 -19.59 23.38
N LEU A 9 9.33 -19.46 24.23
CA LEU A 9 10.52 -18.66 23.94
C LEU A 9 11.29 -19.20 22.74
N THR A 10 11.48 -20.53 22.65
CA THR A 10 12.13 -21.15 21.49
C THR A 10 11.35 -20.91 20.18
N ARG A 11 10.02 -20.78 20.23
CA ARG A 11 9.23 -20.44 19.03
C ARG A 11 9.44 -18.99 18.61
N ILE A 12 9.48 -18.06 19.57
CA ILE A 12 9.75 -16.64 19.31
C ILE A 12 11.16 -16.47 18.76
N GLU A 13 12.15 -17.11 19.37
CA GLU A 13 13.54 -17.10 18.91
C GLU A 13 13.65 -17.56 17.45
N LYS A 14 13.06 -18.72 17.12
CA LYS A 14 13.01 -19.23 15.73
C LYS A 14 12.31 -18.28 14.76
N PHE A 15 11.28 -17.55 15.21
CA PHE A 15 10.58 -16.59 14.37
C PHE A 15 11.42 -15.34 14.12
N LEU A 16 12.10 -14.84 15.14
CA LEU A 16 13.01 -13.69 15.03
C LEU A 16 14.27 -14.00 14.22
N GLU A 17 14.73 -15.26 14.24
CA GLU A 17 15.84 -15.74 13.42
C GLU A 17 15.43 -16.06 11.96
N ALA A 18 14.14 -15.99 11.64
CA ALA A 18 13.68 -16.26 10.28
C ALA A 18 14.32 -15.27 9.30
N PRO A 19 14.71 -15.73 8.09
CA PRO A 19 15.35 -14.86 7.12
C PRO A 19 14.39 -13.76 6.69
N GLU A 20 14.80 -12.51 6.93
CA GLU A 20 14.09 -11.37 6.37
C GLU A 20 14.18 -11.41 4.83
N LEU A 21 13.11 -10.96 4.18
CA LEU A 21 13.15 -10.69 2.75
C LEU A 21 14.23 -9.64 2.52
N ARG A 22 15.35 -10.07 1.93
CA ARG A 22 16.43 -9.14 1.58
C ARG A 22 15.84 -8.11 0.62
N ASN A 23 15.77 -6.85 1.06
CA ASN A 23 15.48 -5.66 0.24
C ASN A 23 16.61 -5.43 -0.79
N ARG A 24 16.89 -6.44 -1.62
CA ARG A 24 17.83 -6.35 -2.72
C ARG A 24 17.12 -5.60 -3.83
N HIS A 25 17.52 -4.34 -4.00
CA HIS A 25 17.25 -3.49 -5.18
C HIS A 25 16.07 -2.50 -5.14
N ILE A 26 15.63 -2.01 -3.97
CA ILE A 26 15.28 -0.57 -3.91
C ILE A 26 16.58 0.18 -3.66
N GLN A 27 17.50 0.14 -4.62
CA GLN A 27 18.48 1.22 -4.64
C GLN A 27 17.66 2.44 -5.03
N GLU A 28 17.39 3.32 -4.07
CA GLU A 28 17.25 4.74 -4.35
C GLU A 28 18.54 5.19 -5.04
N LYS A 29 18.70 4.86 -6.33
CA LYS A 29 19.65 5.54 -7.18
C LYS A 29 19.06 6.93 -7.42
N CYS A 30 19.26 7.77 -6.42
CA CYS A 30 19.26 9.21 -6.60
C CYS A 30 20.33 9.54 -7.64
N PHE A 31 19.91 10.20 -8.72
CA PHE A 31 20.76 11.01 -9.57
C PHE A 31 21.96 10.29 -10.22
N GLY A 32 21.68 9.50 -11.26
CA GLY A 32 22.70 9.02 -12.20
C GLY A 32 22.10 8.73 -13.58
N GLU A 33 22.07 9.75 -14.43
CA GLU A 33 22.07 9.79 -15.91
C GLU A 33 21.26 8.81 -16.80
N GLU A 34 20.46 7.85 -16.30
CA GLU A 34 19.48 7.15 -17.15
C GLU A 34 18.12 7.89 -17.18
N LEU A 35 18.11 9.04 -17.85
CA LEU A 35 17.07 10.07 -17.88
C LEU A 35 15.73 9.68 -18.58
N GLY A 36 15.33 8.42 -18.59
CA GLY A 36 14.20 7.97 -19.41
C GLY A 36 13.32 6.84 -18.88
N LYS A 37 13.60 6.25 -17.72
CA LYS A 37 12.86 5.08 -17.19
C LYS A 37 12.46 5.31 -15.73
N SER A 38 11.22 4.94 -15.39
CA SER A 38 10.66 5.04 -14.04
C SER A 38 10.58 3.67 -13.37
N ILE A 39 10.21 2.62 -14.11
CA ILE A 39 10.14 1.24 -13.61
C ILE A 39 10.82 0.34 -14.65
N VAL A 40 11.75 -0.51 -14.22
CA VAL A 40 12.41 -1.51 -15.06
C VAL A 40 12.34 -2.86 -14.38
N LEU A 41 11.55 -3.76 -14.96
CA LEU A 41 11.36 -5.13 -14.50
C LEU A 41 11.88 -6.05 -15.60
N ASN A 42 13.01 -6.70 -15.33
CA ASN A 42 13.56 -7.74 -16.19
C ASN A 42 13.76 -8.97 -15.27
N SER A 43 12.70 -9.75 -15.07
CA SER A 43 12.74 -10.88 -14.12
C SER A 43 12.36 -12.19 -14.79
N THR A 44 13.23 -13.19 -14.61
CA THR A 44 13.11 -14.52 -15.19
C THR A 44 12.07 -15.39 -14.47
N SER A 45 11.95 -15.25 -13.14
CA SER A 45 10.93 -15.96 -12.35
C SER A 45 10.71 -15.34 -10.97
N ILE A 46 9.46 -15.06 -10.61
CA ILE A 46 9.02 -14.58 -9.29
C ILE A 46 8.22 -15.70 -8.61
N SER A 47 8.54 -16.01 -7.36
CA SER A 47 7.90 -17.08 -6.58
C SER A 47 7.61 -16.61 -5.16
N TRP A 48 6.43 -16.97 -4.65
CA TRP A 48 6.06 -16.72 -3.24
C TRP A 48 6.75 -17.68 -2.27
N ASP A 49 7.22 -18.82 -2.76
CA ASP A 49 7.86 -19.86 -1.96
C ASP A 49 9.34 -20.01 -2.36
N SER A 50 10.15 -20.48 -1.40
CA SER A 50 11.56 -20.83 -1.58
C SER A 50 11.75 -21.90 -2.67
N ASN A 51 10.71 -22.71 -2.91
CA ASN A 51 10.66 -23.66 -4.00
C ASN A 51 10.44 -22.97 -5.35
N LYS A 52 11.54 -22.81 -6.10
CA LYS A 52 11.55 -22.28 -7.49
C LYS A 52 10.74 -23.09 -8.50
N SER A 53 10.23 -24.28 -8.13
CA SER A 53 9.46 -25.15 -9.02
C SER A 53 8.05 -24.63 -9.32
N LYS A 54 7.52 -23.69 -8.52
CA LYS A 54 6.19 -23.08 -8.72
C LYS A 54 6.30 -21.56 -8.80
N ALA A 55 7.00 -21.08 -9.82
CA ALA A 55 7.06 -19.65 -10.12
C ALA A 55 5.63 -19.12 -10.39
N ALA A 56 5.25 -18.07 -9.67
CA ALA A 56 3.96 -17.40 -9.84
C ALA A 56 3.93 -16.54 -11.11
N LEU A 57 5.09 -16.01 -11.50
CA LEU A 57 5.29 -15.25 -12.73
C LEU A 57 6.62 -15.67 -13.35
N THR A 58 6.65 -15.83 -14.68
CA THR A 58 7.85 -16.22 -15.42
C THR A 58 8.04 -15.31 -16.63
N ASN A 59 9.30 -14.98 -16.92
CA ASN A 59 9.73 -14.26 -18.12
C ASN A 59 8.92 -12.98 -18.40
N ILE A 60 8.94 -12.04 -17.45
CA ILE A 60 8.26 -10.75 -17.58
C ILE A 60 9.30 -9.66 -17.79
N ASP A 61 9.17 -8.96 -18.91
CA ASP A 61 9.93 -7.77 -19.24
C ASP A 61 8.97 -6.57 -19.33
N LEU A 62 9.15 -5.58 -18.44
CA LEU A 62 8.33 -4.37 -18.39
C LEU A 62 9.22 -3.14 -18.17
N VAL A 63 9.12 -2.18 -19.08
CA VAL A 63 9.79 -0.88 -18.97
C VAL A 63 8.75 0.22 -19.04
N VAL A 64 8.65 1.02 -17.98
CA VAL A 64 7.72 2.16 -17.89
C VAL A 64 8.52 3.45 -17.84
N LYS A 65 8.18 4.40 -18.70
CA LYS A 65 8.81 5.74 -18.73
C LYS A 65 8.08 6.71 -17.80
N PRO A 66 8.76 7.75 -17.29
CA PRO A 66 8.11 8.80 -16.51
C PRO A 66 6.93 9.42 -17.26
N GLY A 67 5.82 9.65 -16.55
CA GLY A 67 4.59 10.24 -17.11
C GLY A 67 3.67 9.28 -17.86
N GLN A 68 4.07 8.02 -18.06
CA GLN A 68 3.20 7.01 -18.66
C GLN A 68 2.15 6.49 -17.68
N LYS A 69 0.91 6.32 -18.17
CA LYS A 69 -0.17 5.64 -17.47
C LYS A 69 -0.32 4.24 -18.07
N VAL A 70 -0.05 3.20 -17.27
CA VAL A 70 -0.07 1.79 -17.71
C VAL A 70 -1.15 1.04 -16.96
N ALA A 71 -1.91 0.20 -17.67
CA ALA A 71 -2.90 -0.69 -17.09
C ALA A 71 -2.47 -2.15 -17.31
N ILE A 72 -2.68 -3.00 -16.30
CA ILE A 72 -2.42 -4.44 -16.36
C ILE A 72 -3.77 -5.15 -16.43
N CYS A 73 -4.02 -5.87 -17.53
CA CYS A 73 -5.27 -6.59 -17.77
C CYS A 73 -5.02 -8.09 -17.88
N GLY A 74 -5.98 -8.90 -17.42
CA GLY A 74 -5.89 -10.37 -17.47
C GLY A 74 -6.93 -11.02 -16.57
N GLU A 75 -7.14 -12.32 -16.76
CA GLU A 75 -8.13 -13.13 -16.02
C GLU A 75 -7.90 -13.12 -14.51
N VAL A 76 -8.93 -13.43 -13.72
CA VAL A 76 -8.77 -13.61 -12.27
C VAL A 76 -7.78 -14.75 -12.01
N GLY A 77 -6.79 -14.53 -11.14
CA GLY A 77 -5.73 -15.52 -10.86
C GLY A 77 -4.52 -15.47 -11.80
N SER A 78 -4.51 -14.63 -12.84
CA SER A 78 -3.34 -14.44 -13.74
C SER A 78 -2.08 -13.82 -13.11
N GLY A 79 -2.11 -13.53 -11.80
CA GLY A 79 -0.95 -12.98 -11.10
C GLY A 79 -0.76 -11.47 -11.19
N LYS A 80 -1.80 -10.69 -11.57
CA LYS A 80 -1.76 -9.21 -11.58
C LYS A 80 -1.33 -8.61 -10.23
N SER A 81 -1.95 -9.06 -9.14
CA SER A 81 -1.60 -8.61 -7.78
C SER A 81 -0.19 -9.07 -7.39
N THR A 82 0.23 -10.26 -7.83
CA THR A 82 1.60 -10.74 -7.66
C THR A 82 2.60 -9.87 -8.40
N LEU A 83 2.28 -9.38 -9.60
CA LEU A 83 3.14 -8.51 -10.38
C LEU A 83 3.30 -7.15 -9.68
N LEU A 84 2.23 -6.59 -9.11
CA LEU A 84 2.30 -5.38 -8.30
C LEU A 84 3.14 -5.58 -7.03
N ALA A 85 2.99 -6.71 -6.35
CA ALA A 85 3.81 -7.04 -5.18
C ALA A 85 5.31 -7.18 -5.55
N ALA A 86 5.60 -7.79 -6.70
CA ALA A 86 6.97 -7.89 -7.21
C ALA A 86 7.56 -6.50 -7.51
N ILE A 87 6.77 -5.59 -8.11
CA ILE A 87 7.21 -4.20 -8.36
C ILE A 87 7.59 -3.48 -7.07
N LEU A 88 6.92 -3.76 -5.95
CA LEU A 88 7.19 -3.12 -4.66
C LEU A 88 8.45 -3.62 -3.95
N GLY A 89 8.87 -4.86 -4.20
CA GLY A 89 9.93 -5.51 -3.40
C GLY A 89 11.14 -6.04 -4.18
N GLU A 90 10.95 -6.45 -5.43
CA GLU A 90 11.98 -7.16 -6.21
C GLU A 90 12.51 -6.37 -7.42
N VAL A 91 11.87 -5.24 -7.74
CA VAL A 91 12.08 -4.51 -8.99
C VAL A 91 12.75 -3.17 -8.74
N GLN A 92 13.59 -2.75 -9.68
CA GLN A 92 14.21 -1.43 -9.64
C GLN A 92 13.20 -0.36 -10.03
N VAL A 93 12.91 0.52 -9.08
CA VAL A 93 12.03 1.67 -9.28
C VAL A 93 12.80 2.95 -8.99
N TYR A 94 12.64 3.93 -9.88
CA TYR A 94 13.29 5.22 -9.78
C TYR A 94 12.28 6.26 -9.30
N GLY A 95 12.54 6.84 -8.13
CA GLY A 95 11.71 7.86 -7.50
C GLY A 95 10.80 7.32 -6.40
N ARG A 96 9.64 7.96 -6.20
CA ARG A 96 8.71 7.64 -5.11
C ARG A 96 7.65 6.65 -5.58
N ILE A 97 7.28 5.74 -4.67
CA ILE A 97 6.23 4.75 -4.90
C ILE A 97 5.10 4.96 -3.89
N ALA A 98 3.88 4.89 -4.40
CA ALA A 98 2.66 4.81 -3.63
C ALA A 98 1.94 3.51 -3.97
N TYR A 99 1.45 2.80 -2.96
CA TYR A 99 0.71 1.56 -3.13
C TYR A 99 -0.70 1.70 -2.57
N VAL A 100 -1.69 1.26 -3.35
CA VAL A 100 -3.11 1.16 -2.94
C VAL A 100 -3.45 -0.33 -2.93
N PRO A 101 -3.67 -0.98 -1.76
CA PRO A 101 -4.08 -2.37 -1.72
C PRO A 101 -5.52 -2.56 -2.24
N GLN A 102 -5.83 -3.78 -2.68
CA GLN A 102 -7.20 -4.15 -3.09
C GLN A 102 -8.19 -4.05 -1.94
N LEU A 103 -7.75 -4.37 -0.71
CA LEU A 103 -8.53 -4.21 0.52
C LEU A 103 -7.92 -3.08 1.34
N ALA A 104 -8.75 -2.10 1.67
CA ALA A 104 -8.39 -0.97 2.51
C ALA A 104 -7.97 -1.46 3.91
N TRP A 105 -6.82 -1.00 4.40
CA TRP A 105 -6.47 -1.11 5.81
C TRP A 105 -6.67 0.25 6.48
N ILE A 106 -7.49 0.27 7.53
CA ILE A 106 -7.83 1.49 8.28
C ILE A 106 -7.55 1.22 9.74
N GLN A 107 -6.88 2.16 10.39
CA GLN A 107 -6.52 2.09 11.79
C GLN A 107 -7.65 2.67 12.65
N THR A 108 -7.78 2.14 13.87
CA THR A 108 -8.65 2.74 14.88
C THR A 108 -8.16 4.16 15.20
N GLY A 109 -9.02 5.16 15.00
CA GLY A 109 -8.65 6.58 15.10
C GLY A 109 -9.62 7.46 14.31
N THR A 110 -9.34 8.76 14.21
CA THR A 110 -10.20 9.65 13.41
C THR A 110 -9.99 9.42 11.90
N ILE A 111 -10.97 9.80 11.07
CA ILE A 111 -10.78 9.82 9.60
C ILE A 111 -9.59 10.70 9.24
N GLN A 112 -9.46 11.86 9.88
CA GLN A 112 -8.34 12.78 9.72
C GLN A 112 -6.99 12.10 9.99
N ASP A 113 -6.85 11.38 11.11
CA ASP A 113 -5.60 10.67 11.44
C ASP A 113 -5.26 9.60 10.41
N ASN A 114 -6.28 8.89 9.91
CA ASN A 114 -6.11 7.90 8.85
C ASN A 114 -5.70 8.54 7.51
N ILE A 115 -6.21 9.74 7.18
CA ILE A 115 -5.82 10.50 5.99
C ILE A 115 -4.40 11.05 6.10
N LEU A 116 -4.03 11.59 7.27
CA LEU A 116 -2.71 12.14 7.54
C LEU A 116 -1.64 11.04 7.67
N PHE A 117 -2.03 9.89 8.23
CA PHE A 117 -1.19 8.70 8.39
C PHE A 117 0.17 9.02 9.04
N GLY A 118 0.14 9.81 10.12
CA GLY A 118 1.33 10.28 10.84
C GLY A 118 2.05 11.48 10.22
N SER A 119 1.58 12.02 9.09
CA SER A 119 2.08 13.29 8.52
C SER A 119 1.56 14.49 9.31
N THR A 120 2.30 15.60 9.28
CA THR A 120 1.83 16.88 9.83
C THR A 120 0.66 17.43 9.02
N MET A 121 -0.33 18.01 9.70
CA MET A 121 -1.47 18.66 9.04
C MET A 121 -1.03 19.91 8.28
N ASP A 122 -1.21 19.88 6.95
CA ASP A 122 -1.18 21.05 6.08
C ASP A 122 -2.60 21.29 5.56
N GLN A 123 -3.22 22.38 6.03
CA GLN A 123 -4.62 22.66 5.75
C GLN A 123 -4.92 22.79 4.26
N HIS A 124 -4.00 23.36 3.48
CA HIS A 124 -4.20 23.55 2.05
C HIS A 124 -4.09 22.22 1.30
N LYS A 125 -3.04 21.44 1.59
CA LYS A 125 -2.86 20.09 1.00
C LYS A 125 -4.01 19.16 1.38
N TYR A 126 -4.45 19.22 2.65
CA TYR A 126 -5.55 18.39 3.15
C TYR A 126 -6.86 18.71 2.43
N GLN A 127 -7.22 19.99 2.32
CA GLN A 127 -8.42 20.41 1.61
C GLN A 127 -8.38 20.02 0.12
N GLU A 128 -7.24 20.23 -0.54
CA GLU A 128 -7.04 19.85 -1.95
C GLU A 128 -7.23 18.34 -2.16
N VAL A 129 -6.75 17.52 -1.21
CA VAL A 129 -6.92 16.07 -1.24
C VAL A 129 -8.39 15.67 -1.06
N LEU A 130 -9.12 16.30 -0.12
CA LEU A 130 -10.54 16.03 0.09
C LEU A 130 -11.37 16.36 -1.15
N GLU A 131 -11.07 17.48 -1.82
CA GLU A 131 -11.74 17.90 -3.06
C GLU A 131 -11.41 16.96 -4.23
N LYS A 132 -10.13 16.61 -4.43
CA LYS A 132 -9.69 15.70 -5.51
C LYS A 132 -10.23 14.29 -5.37
N CYS A 133 -10.50 13.86 -4.14
CA CYS A 133 -11.06 12.54 -3.86
C CYS A 133 -12.58 12.57 -3.70
N SER A 134 -13.24 13.73 -3.87
CA SER A 134 -14.69 13.92 -3.69
C SER A 134 -15.20 13.53 -2.30
N LEU A 135 -14.35 13.54 -1.28
CA LEU A 135 -14.71 13.16 0.10
C LEU A 135 -15.53 14.23 0.82
N VAL A 136 -15.53 15.48 0.36
CA VAL A 136 -16.15 16.61 1.07
C VAL A 136 -17.61 16.32 1.42
N LYS A 137 -18.39 15.82 0.45
CA LYS A 137 -19.81 15.50 0.64
C LYS A 137 -20.02 14.32 1.58
N ASP A 138 -19.14 13.32 1.53
CA ASP A 138 -19.21 12.15 2.40
C ASP A 138 -18.95 12.54 3.86
N LEU A 139 -17.98 13.44 4.08
CA LEU A 139 -17.68 13.98 5.40
C LEU A 139 -18.81 14.87 5.94
N GLU A 140 -19.46 15.67 5.09
CA GLU A 140 -20.63 16.47 5.50
C GLU A 140 -21.81 15.63 6.00
N MET A 141 -21.94 14.39 5.53
CA MET A 141 -22.97 13.45 6.00
C MET A 141 -22.66 12.88 7.40
N LEU A 142 -21.42 12.98 7.88
CA LEU A 142 -21.02 12.46 9.18
C LEU A 142 -21.27 13.50 10.28
N PRO A 143 -21.78 13.07 11.46
CA PRO A 143 -22.11 13.98 12.56
C PRO A 143 -20.90 14.76 13.10
N PHE A 144 -19.68 14.24 12.93
CA PHE A 144 -18.44 14.89 13.36
C PHE A 144 -17.46 15.12 12.20
N GLY A 145 -17.94 15.04 10.94
CA GLY A 145 -17.07 15.23 9.78
C GLY A 145 -15.86 14.30 9.77
N ASP A 146 -14.69 14.86 9.50
CA ASP A 146 -13.40 14.17 9.47
C ASP A 146 -12.85 13.80 10.86
N ARG A 147 -13.44 14.33 11.94
CA ARG A 147 -13.12 13.92 13.32
C ARG A 147 -13.91 12.69 13.78
N THR A 148 -14.77 12.14 12.92
CA THR A 148 -15.48 10.89 13.19
C THR A 148 -14.47 9.77 13.43
N ILE A 149 -14.64 9.04 14.53
CA ILE A 149 -13.77 7.94 14.92
C ILE A 149 -14.18 6.67 14.16
N ILE A 150 -13.21 6.03 13.52
CA ILE A 150 -13.32 4.68 12.95
C ILE A 150 -12.69 3.70 13.93
N GLY A 151 -13.36 2.57 14.21
CA GLY A 151 -12.88 1.52 15.12
C GLY A 151 -13.79 0.28 15.12
N GLU A 152 -13.34 -0.80 15.76
CA GLU A 152 -13.98 -2.14 15.74
C GLU A 152 -15.48 -2.14 16.10
N GLU A 153 -15.93 -1.25 16.99
CA GLU A 153 -17.34 -1.18 17.38
C GLU A 153 -18.18 -0.16 16.59
N VAL A 154 -17.54 0.76 15.85
CA VAL A 154 -18.24 1.87 15.15
C VAL A 154 -18.66 1.50 13.74
N LEU A 155 -18.03 0.46 13.16
CA LEU A 155 -18.33 -0.04 11.82
C LEU A 155 -19.77 -0.55 11.68
N ILE A 156 -20.42 -0.93 12.79
CA ILE A 156 -21.75 -1.56 12.75
C ILE A 156 -22.90 -0.53 12.90
N SER A 157 -22.68 0.62 13.56
CA SER A 157 -23.77 1.61 13.75
C SER A 157 -23.86 2.68 12.68
N VAL A 158 -22.75 3.09 12.05
CA VAL A 158 -22.77 4.11 10.98
C VAL A 158 -23.14 3.50 9.61
N VAL A 159 -22.84 2.22 9.40
CA VAL A 159 -23.16 1.46 8.17
C VAL A 159 -24.62 0.97 8.16
N GLY A 160 -25.39 1.22 9.23
CA GLY A 160 -26.78 0.77 9.38
C GLY A 160 -27.84 1.48 8.54
N ARG A 161 -27.50 2.56 7.83
CA ARG A 161 -28.39 3.22 6.86
C ARG A 161 -27.57 3.80 5.71
N SER A 162 -27.79 3.26 4.51
CA SER A 162 -27.19 3.66 3.24
C SER A 162 -25.81 3.07 2.97
N SER A 163 -25.83 2.03 2.13
CA SER A 163 -24.88 1.77 1.07
C SER A 163 -23.99 2.97 0.69
N GLU A 164 -22.70 2.71 0.47
CA GLU A 164 -21.71 3.57 -0.21
C GLU A 164 -20.96 4.65 0.61
N PHE A 165 -20.50 4.34 1.82
CA PHE A 165 -19.33 5.10 2.31
C PHE A 165 -18.10 4.68 1.48
N ASN A 166 -17.52 5.61 0.73
CA ASN A 166 -16.49 5.37 -0.27
C ASN A 166 -15.12 5.08 0.39
N LEU A 167 -15.03 4.01 1.17
CA LEU A 167 -13.83 3.59 1.90
C LEU A 167 -12.63 3.37 0.96
N HIS A 168 -12.92 3.02 -0.30
CA HIS A 168 -11.95 2.99 -1.40
C HIS A 168 -11.29 4.35 -1.65
N ALA A 169 -12.03 5.46 -1.52
CA ALA A 169 -11.50 6.81 -1.69
C ALA A 169 -10.55 7.21 -0.54
N CYS A 170 -10.84 6.82 0.72
CA CYS A 170 -9.91 6.96 1.84
C CYS A 170 -8.58 6.21 1.60
N THR A 171 -8.65 5.02 1.00
CA THR A 171 -7.45 4.22 0.67
C THR A 171 -6.62 4.88 -0.45
N CYS A 172 -7.31 5.45 -1.45
CA CYS A 172 -6.68 6.23 -2.52
C CYS A 172 -5.96 7.48 -1.98
N THR A 173 -6.55 8.10 -0.95
CA THR A 173 -5.98 9.24 -0.22
C THR A 173 -4.70 8.87 0.54
N ILE A 174 -4.66 7.75 1.25
CA ILE A 174 -3.46 7.28 1.98
C ILE A 174 -2.27 7.09 1.03
N SER A 175 -2.51 6.52 -0.16
CA SER A 175 -1.47 6.30 -1.17
C SER A 175 -1.06 7.61 -1.86
N ARG A 176 -2.00 8.52 -2.16
CA ARG A 176 -1.70 9.82 -2.77
C ARG A 176 -1.03 10.81 -1.82
N CYS A 177 -1.39 10.82 -0.53
CA CYS A 177 -0.78 11.72 0.46
C CYS A 177 0.73 11.49 0.60
N ARG A 178 1.21 10.23 0.48
CA ARG A 178 2.66 9.94 0.48
C ARG A 178 3.42 10.62 -0.68
N CYS A 179 2.76 10.88 -1.81
CA CYS A 179 3.36 11.63 -2.91
C CYS A 179 3.37 13.15 -2.67
N VAL A 180 2.39 13.69 -1.93
CA VAL A 180 2.21 15.14 -1.70
C VAL A 180 3.01 15.64 -0.48
N SER A 181 3.27 14.79 0.52
CA SER A 181 3.98 15.18 1.76
C SER A 181 5.49 15.41 1.60
N LEU A 182 6.09 15.09 0.45
CA LEU A 182 7.53 15.31 0.19
C LEU A 182 7.77 16.26 -1.00
N GLY A 183 6.75 16.99 -1.43
CA GLY A 183 6.85 18.09 -2.40
C GLY A 183 6.91 19.43 -1.69
#